data_AF-T2SEX6-F1
#
_entry.id   AF-T2SEX6-F1
#
_cell.length_a   1.000
_cell.length_b   1.000
_cell.length_c   1.000
_cell.angle_alpha   90.00
_cell.angle_beta   90.00
_cell.angle_gamma   90.00
#
_symmetry.space_group_name_H-M   'P 1'
#
loop_
_entity.id
_entity.type
_entity.pdbx_description
1 polymer ?
#
loop_
_entity_poly.entity_id
_entity_poly.type
_entity_poly.pdbx_seq_one_letter_code
_entity_poly.pdbx_strand_id
1 'polypeptide(L)'
;MLLDFSNLNEEPLKNQIKAEFFKDKKFLYSGDKIDFMLSYQHPNATLPVLWGEAKRGDFDDLDKAFTQLLLTIGKHKFYTHHTPPYLCAFNAFRMEFIAFNDTITSFFYKSDIDFSITPSNHNTEGFKHALDAFKAMCKPHKSVFDFKTQSQECKEFIKNHLNSSHLHNKIQIDKNNFFTIYQKWFEIVKPTIKIDWELAKAEGILDADYYLADLLSDGDKTIIEKLRTILKSSHYELKWGSNTLNKLGLEGITKVGFTDGQQAHKEFWRIYERPPKLEFQVFILERRDLLVPSDVRERKGAYFTPKIWVEKSQEYLARALGQDYQEDYIIWDCAGGTGNLLRGLWNKANLYLSTLDHNDVAIIKDLASKNHLKLLENQVFQFDFLNDDFYSEKVPKSLQEILKDKEKLKKLIIYINPPYAEATSAKTPSGTGKNKDLVARGNLICEKYKDELHKANNELFAQFFMRIYKELDGCIMASFSTLKYLNSSNFKKFREVFKAKFLEGFMVPADSFDNVTGQFPIGFLIWDTTPPP
;
A
#
# COMPACT_ATOMS: atom_id res chain seq x y z
N MET A 1 18.63 19.37 -40.59
CA MET A 1 19.31 18.13 -40.98
C MET A 1 18.65 16.98 -40.25
N LEU A 2 18.23 15.94 -40.97
CA LEU A 2 17.81 14.68 -40.34
C LEU A 2 19.01 14.16 -39.55
N LEU A 3 18.83 13.93 -38.25
CA LEU A 3 19.87 13.34 -37.43
C LEU A 3 20.02 11.88 -37.87
N ASP A 4 21.17 11.54 -38.45
CA ASP A 4 21.50 10.16 -38.80
C ASP A 4 22.64 9.68 -37.90
N PHE A 5 22.30 8.80 -36.97
CA PHE A 5 23.25 8.18 -36.05
C PHE A 5 23.51 6.71 -36.38
N SER A 6 23.00 6.20 -37.51
CA SER A 6 22.96 4.77 -37.85
C SER A 6 24.33 4.10 -37.84
N ASN A 7 25.38 4.84 -38.18
CA ASN A 7 26.76 4.34 -38.25
C ASN A 7 27.54 4.48 -36.93
N LEU A 8 26.94 5.01 -35.87
CA LEU A 8 27.62 5.22 -34.59
C LEU A 8 27.64 3.93 -33.75
N ASN A 9 28.82 3.60 -33.22
CA ASN A 9 28.95 2.65 -32.13
C ASN A 9 28.39 3.25 -30.83
N GLU A 10 28.19 2.40 -29.81
CA GLU A 10 27.48 2.78 -28.58
C GLU A 10 28.09 3.99 -27.85
N GLU A 11 29.41 4.03 -27.64
CA GLU A 11 30.06 5.17 -26.97
C GLU A 11 30.02 6.49 -27.77
N PRO A 12 30.37 6.51 -29.07
CA PRO A 12 30.13 7.68 -29.92
C PRO A 12 28.67 8.14 -29.91
N LEU A 13 27.71 7.20 -29.89
CA LEU A 13 26.28 7.51 -29.81
C LEU A 13 25.93 8.20 -28.49
N LYS A 14 26.40 7.70 -27.33
CA LYS A 14 26.17 8.34 -26.01
C LYS A 14 26.64 9.80 -26.02
N ASN A 15 27.85 10.05 -26.53
CA ASN A 15 28.40 11.40 -26.63
C ASN A 15 27.58 12.31 -27.56
N GLN A 16 27.13 11.78 -28.70
CA GLN A 16 26.30 12.54 -29.64
C GLN A 16 24.92 12.87 -29.07
N ILE A 17 24.29 11.91 -28.38
CA ILE A 17 23.01 12.10 -27.70
C ILE A 17 23.12 13.16 -26.60
N LYS A 18 24.16 13.09 -25.76
CA LYS A 18 24.46 14.14 -24.78
C LYS A 18 24.60 15.50 -25.47
N ALA A 19 25.43 15.57 -26.50
CA ALA A 19 25.72 16.82 -27.20
C ALA A 19 24.49 17.40 -27.89
N GLU A 20 23.55 16.58 -28.35
CA GLU A 20 22.38 17.07 -29.10
C GLU A 20 21.19 17.43 -28.20
N PHE A 21 20.91 16.60 -27.19
CA PHE A 21 19.70 16.69 -26.38
C PHE A 21 19.93 17.28 -24.97
N PHE A 22 21.16 17.24 -24.45
CA PHE A 22 21.51 17.64 -23.08
C PHE A 22 22.64 18.69 -23.06
N LYS A 23 22.48 19.75 -23.86
CA LYS A 23 23.47 20.83 -24.06
C LYS A 23 23.69 21.73 -22.83
N ASP A 24 22.78 21.72 -21.87
CA ASP A 24 22.84 22.57 -20.68
C ASP A 24 24.05 22.18 -19.81
N LYS A 25 24.92 23.15 -19.51
CA LYS A 25 26.15 22.95 -18.73
C LYS A 25 25.89 22.51 -17.29
N LYS A 26 24.66 22.67 -16.79
CA LYS A 26 24.29 22.18 -15.45
C LYS A 26 24.33 20.65 -15.36
N PHE A 27 24.22 19.94 -16.47
CA PHE A 27 24.24 18.48 -16.49
C PHE A 27 25.66 17.94 -16.43
N LEU A 28 25.92 17.19 -15.38
CA LEU A 28 27.12 16.39 -15.20
C LEU A 28 26.85 15.00 -15.77
N TYR A 29 27.62 14.64 -16.79
CA TYR A 29 27.53 13.34 -17.46
C TYR A 29 28.58 12.38 -16.94
N SER A 30 28.18 11.15 -16.64
CA SER A 30 29.05 10.03 -16.32
C SER A 30 28.52 8.74 -16.94
N GLY A 31 29.42 7.81 -17.27
CA GLY A 31 29.11 6.43 -17.57
C GLY A 31 30.00 5.52 -16.72
N ASP A 32 29.40 4.58 -16.00
CA ASP A 32 30.12 3.51 -15.27
C ASP A 32 29.30 2.22 -15.33
N LYS A 33 28.61 1.85 -14.24
CA LYS A 33 27.71 0.68 -14.23
C LYS A 33 26.47 0.89 -15.09
N ILE A 34 25.96 2.12 -15.09
CA ILE A 34 24.91 2.58 -15.98
C ILE A 34 25.58 3.34 -17.12
N ASP A 35 25.18 3.03 -18.35
CA ASP A 35 25.77 3.59 -19.57
C ASP A 35 25.69 5.10 -19.65
N PHE A 36 24.52 5.65 -19.30
CA PHE A 36 24.22 7.05 -19.50
C PHE A 36 23.63 7.64 -18.23
N MET A 37 24.45 8.31 -17.42
CA MET A 37 23.99 9.01 -16.21
C MET A 37 24.14 10.51 -16.40
N LEU A 38 23.04 11.22 -16.17
CA LEU A 38 23.02 12.67 -16.00
C LEU A 38 22.68 13.00 -14.56
N SER A 39 23.42 13.94 -13.99
CA SER A 39 23.15 14.51 -12.67
C SER A 39 23.31 16.03 -12.73
N TYR A 40 22.92 16.72 -11.66
CA TYR A 40 23.19 18.15 -11.51
C TYR A 40 23.61 18.45 -10.07
N GLN A 41 24.26 19.59 -9.89
CA GLN A 41 24.58 20.11 -8.56
C GLN A 41 23.38 20.88 -8.00
N HIS A 42 22.65 20.25 -7.08
CA HIS A 42 21.72 20.95 -6.20
C HIS A 42 22.53 21.62 -5.08
N PRO A 43 22.08 22.73 -4.46
CA PRO A 43 22.82 23.40 -3.37
C PRO A 43 23.25 22.49 -2.22
N ASN A 44 22.59 21.34 -2.10
CA ASN A 44 22.63 20.46 -0.95
C ASN A 44 23.13 19.05 -1.26
N ALA A 45 23.19 18.65 -2.53
CA ALA A 45 23.58 17.31 -2.98
C ALA A 45 23.78 17.27 -4.51
N THR A 46 24.52 16.29 -5.02
CA THR A 46 24.46 15.95 -6.44
C THR A 46 23.26 15.04 -6.66
N LEU A 47 22.29 15.47 -7.47
CA LEU A 47 21.04 14.73 -7.70
C LEU A 47 21.01 14.17 -9.12
N PRO A 48 20.64 12.89 -9.30
CA PRO A 48 20.47 12.30 -10.62
C PRO A 48 19.26 12.89 -11.36
N VAL A 49 19.40 13.04 -12.67
CA VAL A 49 18.39 13.58 -13.58
C VAL A 49 17.89 12.51 -14.54
N LEU A 50 18.79 11.68 -15.04
CA LEU A 50 18.47 10.63 -16.00
C LEU A 50 19.46 9.48 -15.85
N TRP A 51 18.95 8.26 -15.83
CA TRP A 51 19.75 7.05 -15.99
C TRP A 51 19.29 6.33 -17.25
N GLY A 52 20.23 5.84 -18.05
CA GLY A 52 19.89 5.21 -19.30
C GLY A 52 20.82 4.10 -19.72
N GLU A 53 20.28 3.23 -20.56
CA GLU A 53 20.98 2.15 -21.25
C GLU A 53 21.03 2.50 -22.74
N ALA A 54 22.23 2.51 -23.32
CA ALA A 54 22.40 2.78 -24.73
C ALA A 54 22.58 1.47 -25.49
N LYS A 55 22.09 1.41 -26.72
CA LYS A 55 22.32 0.27 -27.61
C LYS A 55 22.82 0.72 -28.95
N ARG A 56 23.67 -0.11 -29.55
CA ARG A 56 24.24 0.16 -30.87
C ARG A 56 23.17 0.11 -31.96
N GLY A 57 23.28 1.01 -32.94
CA GLY A 57 22.70 0.89 -34.27
C GLY A 57 21.21 0.53 -34.30
N ASP A 58 20.94 -0.67 -34.80
CA ASP A 58 19.66 -1.32 -35.14
C ASP A 58 19.09 -2.22 -34.03
N PHE A 59 19.54 -2.07 -32.80
CA PHE A 59 18.96 -2.82 -31.70
C PHE A 59 17.48 -2.45 -31.50
N ASP A 60 16.58 -3.32 -31.94
CA ASP A 60 15.16 -3.02 -32.06
C ASP A 60 14.38 -3.10 -30.74
N ASP A 61 14.83 -3.94 -29.81
CA ASP A 61 14.09 -4.30 -28.60
C ASP A 61 14.55 -3.48 -27.38
N LEU A 62 14.21 -2.19 -27.36
CA LEU A 62 14.52 -1.31 -26.22
C LEU A 62 13.85 -1.76 -24.90
N ASP A 63 12.87 -2.69 -24.90
CA ASP A 63 12.39 -3.31 -23.66
C ASP A 63 13.50 -4.12 -22.98
N LYS A 64 14.34 -4.82 -23.76
CA LYS A 64 15.53 -5.51 -23.22
C LYS A 64 16.54 -4.53 -22.66
N ALA A 65 16.71 -3.36 -23.29
CA ALA A 65 17.60 -2.32 -22.78
C ALA A 65 17.10 -1.76 -21.44
N PHE A 66 15.80 -1.47 -21.32
CA PHE A 66 15.20 -1.11 -20.03
C PHE A 66 15.31 -2.22 -18.98
N THR A 67 15.07 -3.47 -19.36
CA THR A 67 15.18 -4.61 -18.45
C THR A 67 16.61 -4.74 -17.93
N GLN A 68 17.60 -4.61 -18.82
CA GLN A 68 19.01 -4.57 -18.44
C GLN A 68 19.30 -3.41 -17.48
N LEU A 69 18.80 -2.20 -17.77
CA LEU A 69 18.96 -1.04 -16.89
C LEU A 69 18.39 -1.30 -15.49
N LEU A 70 17.18 -1.85 -15.40
CA LEU A 70 16.55 -2.17 -14.13
C LEU A 70 17.31 -3.26 -13.37
N LEU A 71 17.77 -4.32 -14.06
CA LEU A 71 18.60 -5.35 -13.42
C LEU A 71 19.92 -4.76 -12.89
N THR A 72 20.56 -3.86 -13.64
CA THR A 72 21.76 -3.14 -13.20
C THR A 72 21.48 -2.26 -11.97
N ILE A 73 20.40 -1.48 -11.98
CA ILE A 73 19.98 -0.65 -10.85
C ILE A 73 19.73 -1.51 -9.60
N GLY A 74 19.02 -2.63 -9.76
CA GLY A 74 18.71 -3.54 -8.66
C GLY A 74 19.97 -4.24 -8.12
N LYS A 75 20.84 -4.73 -9.00
CA LYS A 75 22.11 -5.39 -8.64
C LYS A 75 23.01 -4.51 -7.79
N HIS A 76 23.10 -3.23 -8.14
CA HIS A 76 23.92 -2.25 -7.43
C HIS A 76 23.14 -1.45 -6.37
N LYS A 77 21.86 -1.77 -6.16
CA LYS A 77 20.95 -1.08 -5.24
C LYS A 77 20.88 0.44 -5.43
N PHE A 78 21.06 0.95 -6.64
CA PHE A 78 21.02 2.41 -6.86
C PHE A 78 19.65 3.03 -6.51
N TYR A 79 18.58 2.24 -6.49
CA TYR A 79 17.24 2.67 -6.11
C TYR A 79 17.08 3.05 -4.63
N THR A 80 18.01 2.68 -3.74
CA THR A 80 17.96 3.00 -2.31
C THR A 80 18.42 4.43 -1.97
N HIS A 81 18.98 5.14 -2.95
CA HIS A 81 19.48 6.51 -2.81
C HIS A 81 18.61 7.50 -3.60
N HIS A 82 19.08 8.73 -3.85
CA HIS A 82 18.41 9.62 -4.79
C HIS A 82 18.36 8.96 -6.18
N THR A 83 17.18 9.01 -6.82
CA THR A 83 16.90 8.41 -8.14
C THR A 83 16.43 9.49 -9.10
N PRO A 84 16.69 9.35 -10.41
CA PRO A 84 16.26 10.33 -11.40
C PRO A 84 14.73 10.32 -11.54
N PRO A 85 14.09 11.40 -11.99
CA PRO A 85 12.66 11.40 -12.32
C PRO A 85 12.31 10.47 -13.50
N TYR A 86 13.27 10.19 -14.38
CA TYR A 86 13.07 9.31 -15.54
C TYR A 86 14.24 8.35 -15.74
N LEU A 87 13.94 7.21 -16.35
CA LEU A 87 14.90 6.32 -16.99
C LEU A 87 14.76 6.45 -18.51
N CYS A 88 15.83 6.19 -19.27
CA CYS A 88 15.76 6.10 -20.72
C CYS A 88 16.44 4.86 -21.29
N ALA A 89 16.02 4.49 -22.50
CA ALA A 89 16.74 3.57 -23.35
C ALA A 89 16.77 4.17 -24.77
N PHE A 90 17.90 4.07 -25.45
CA PHE A 90 18.03 4.64 -26.79
C PHE A 90 18.97 3.85 -27.68
N ASN A 91 18.71 3.93 -28.99
CA ASN A 91 19.58 3.43 -30.05
C ASN A 91 19.86 4.55 -31.06
N ALA A 92 20.31 4.23 -32.28
CA ALA A 92 20.61 5.23 -33.30
C ALA A 92 19.37 5.92 -33.88
N PHE A 93 18.17 5.36 -33.69
CA PHE A 93 16.95 5.79 -34.36
C PHE A 93 15.95 6.46 -33.44
N ARG A 94 15.88 6.03 -32.18
CA ARG A 94 14.89 6.54 -31.22
C ARG A 94 15.39 6.55 -29.79
N MET A 95 14.72 7.36 -28.97
CA MET A 95 14.88 7.40 -27.52
C MET A 95 13.52 7.18 -26.85
N GLU A 96 13.51 6.33 -25.84
CA GLU A 96 12.34 6.02 -25.03
C GLU A 96 12.58 6.48 -23.59
N PHE A 97 11.53 6.98 -22.93
CA PHE A 97 11.55 7.37 -21.53
C PHE A 97 10.45 6.67 -20.73
N ILE A 98 10.76 6.33 -19.48
CA ILE A 98 9.80 5.88 -18.46
C ILE A 98 10.02 6.67 -17.18
N ALA A 99 8.95 7.06 -16.50
CA ALA A 99 9.04 7.75 -15.22
C ALA A 99 9.54 6.79 -14.13
N PHE A 100 10.48 7.23 -13.30
CA PHE A 100 10.89 6.49 -12.10
C PHE A 100 9.88 6.75 -10.98
N ASN A 101 8.77 6.02 -11.02
CA ASN A 101 7.66 6.15 -10.10
C ASN A 101 7.54 4.89 -9.21
N ASP A 102 6.49 4.83 -8.39
CA ASP A 102 6.22 3.74 -7.47
C ASP A 102 6.07 2.38 -8.18
N THR A 103 5.60 2.37 -9.44
CA THR A 103 5.57 1.16 -10.27
C THR A 103 6.99 0.65 -10.56
N ILE A 104 7.89 1.53 -11.01
CA ILE A 104 9.30 1.17 -11.23
C ILE A 104 9.97 0.79 -9.91
N THR A 105 9.74 1.53 -8.83
CA THR A 105 10.29 1.20 -7.51
C THR A 105 9.85 -0.18 -7.06
N SER A 106 8.58 -0.54 -7.24
CA SER A 106 8.04 -1.85 -6.85
C SER A 106 8.75 -3.03 -7.52
N PHE A 107 9.31 -2.84 -8.72
CA PHE A 107 10.10 -3.85 -9.41
C PHE A 107 11.30 -4.32 -8.58
N PHE A 108 11.98 -3.41 -7.88
CA PHE A 108 13.18 -3.72 -7.08
C PHE A 108 12.88 -4.48 -5.78
N TYR A 109 11.61 -4.59 -5.40
CA TYR A 109 11.17 -5.30 -4.19
C TYR A 109 10.42 -6.60 -4.51
N LYS A 110 10.37 -7.00 -5.79
CA LYS A 110 9.83 -8.29 -6.21
C LYS A 110 10.77 -9.42 -5.79
N SER A 111 10.25 -10.39 -5.04
CA SER A 111 11.03 -11.53 -4.53
C SER A 111 11.34 -12.58 -5.60
N ASP A 112 10.63 -12.56 -6.72
CA ASP A 112 10.77 -13.46 -7.85
C ASP A 112 11.72 -12.94 -8.94
N ILE A 113 12.30 -11.74 -8.77
CA ILE A 113 13.31 -11.19 -9.66
C ILE A 113 14.70 -11.43 -9.07
N ASP A 114 15.54 -12.17 -9.80
CA ASP A 114 16.94 -12.38 -9.42
C ASP A 114 17.84 -11.26 -9.95
N PHE A 115 18.24 -10.34 -9.07
CA PHE A 115 19.15 -9.25 -9.39
C PHE A 115 20.64 -9.66 -9.41
N SER A 116 20.98 -10.91 -9.06
CA SER A 116 22.37 -11.39 -9.06
C SER A 116 22.88 -11.72 -10.47
N ILE A 117 21.96 -12.01 -11.41
CA ILE A 117 22.28 -12.37 -12.80
C ILE A 117 23.09 -11.28 -13.50
N THR A 118 23.75 -11.65 -14.60
CA THR A 118 24.44 -10.69 -15.47
C THR A 118 23.39 -9.91 -16.28
N PRO A 119 23.23 -8.59 -16.08
CA PRO A 119 22.14 -7.81 -16.70
C PRO A 119 22.14 -7.85 -18.23
N SER A 120 23.32 -7.97 -18.86
CA SER A 120 23.47 -7.99 -20.33
C SER A 120 23.21 -9.36 -20.96
N ASN A 121 22.99 -10.43 -20.19
CA ASN A 121 22.74 -11.76 -20.73
C ASN A 121 21.24 -12.02 -20.93
N HIS A 122 20.75 -11.65 -22.12
CA HIS A 122 19.31 -11.70 -22.47
C HIS A 122 18.75 -13.12 -22.62
N ASN A 123 19.60 -14.15 -22.60
CA ASN A 123 19.18 -15.54 -22.89
C ASN A 123 18.77 -16.32 -21.64
N THR A 124 19.09 -15.81 -20.45
CA THR A 124 18.77 -16.49 -19.18
C THR A 124 17.27 -16.49 -18.90
N GLU A 125 16.78 -17.52 -18.20
CA GLU A 125 15.39 -17.56 -17.74
C GLU A 125 15.08 -16.39 -16.80
N GLY A 126 16.00 -16.05 -15.90
CA GLY A 126 15.87 -14.90 -15.01
C GLY A 126 15.70 -13.57 -15.76
N PHE A 127 16.45 -13.35 -16.85
CA PHE A 127 16.27 -12.16 -17.68
C PHE A 127 14.92 -12.15 -18.40
N LYS A 128 14.49 -13.29 -18.97
CA LYS A 128 13.19 -13.39 -19.65
C LYS A 128 12.04 -13.12 -18.67
N HIS A 129 12.12 -13.66 -17.46
CA HIS A 129 11.15 -13.38 -16.39
C HIS A 129 11.12 -11.89 -16.01
N ALA A 130 12.29 -11.27 -15.86
CA ALA A 130 12.40 -9.83 -15.62
C ALA A 130 11.84 -8.98 -16.77
N LEU A 131 12.05 -9.40 -18.02
CA LEU A 131 11.52 -8.75 -19.22
C LEU A 131 9.99 -8.83 -19.28
N ASP A 132 9.42 -10.00 -18.98
CA ASP A 132 7.97 -10.18 -18.94
C ASP A 132 7.32 -9.34 -17.83
N ALA A 133 7.96 -9.30 -16.65
CA ALA A 133 7.55 -8.43 -15.56
C ALA A 133 7.62 -6.94 -15.96
N PHE A 134 8.71 -6.50 -16.60
CA PHE A 134 8.85 -5.13 -17.10
C PHE A 134 7.75 -4.78 -18.12
N LYS A 135 7.53 -5.65 -19.12
CA LYS A 135 6.52 -5.48 -20.17
C LYS A 135 5.11 -5.39 -19.59
N ALA A 136 4.78 -6.21 -18.60
CA ALA A 136 3.48 -6.18 -17.95
C ALA A 136 3.20 -4.82 -17.25
N MET A 137 4.23 -4.19 -16.69
CA MET A 137 4.09 -2.92 -15.96
C MET A 137 4.11 -1.67 -16.86
N CYS A 138 4.95 -1.65 -17.90
CA CYS A 138 5.32 -0.41 -18.58
C CYS A 138 4.67 -0.18 -19.95
N LYS A 139 3.97 -1.17 -20.52
CA LYS A 139 3.42 -1.11 -21.89
C LYS A 139 2.58 0.15 -22.22
N PRO A 140 1.78 0.73 -21.31
CA PRO A 140 1.00 1.95 -21.58
C PRO A 140 1.71 3.27 -21.23
N HIS A 141 2.89 3.24 -20.61
CA HIS A 141 3.47 4.40 -19.90
C HIS A 141 4.82 4.89 -20.48
N LYS A 142 5.13 4.54 -21.73
CA LYS A 142 6.37 4.93 -22.40
C LYS A 142 6.18 6.17 -23.28
N SER A 143 7.10 7.12 -23.17
CA SER A 143 7.25 8.19 -24.16
C SER A 143 8.30 7.77 -25.18
N VAL A 144 7.91 7.64 -26.44
CA VAL A 144 8.79 7.19 -27.54
C VAL A 144 9.00 8.34 -28.51
N PHE A 145 10.26 8.63 -28.84
CA PHE A 145 10.64 9.68 -29.77
C PHE A 145 11.57 9.15 -30.84
N ASP A 146 11.09 9.09 -32.08
CA ASP A 146 11.92 8.84 -33.25
C ASP A 146 12.76 10.07 -33.60
N PHE A 147 14.07 9.93 -33.77
CA PHE A 147 14.95 11.09 -34.00
C PHE A 147 14.76 11.73 -35.37
N LYS A 148 14.29 10.97 -36.35
CA LYS A 148 14.09 11.45 -37.71
C LYS A 148 12.88 12.37 -37.79
N THR A 149 11.83 12.03 -37.05
CA THR A 149 10.51 12.67 -37.14
C THR A 149 10.13 13.49 -35.91
N GLN A 150 10.65 13.15 -34.73
CA GLN A 150 10.22 13.68 -33.43
C GLN A 150 11.38 14.27 -32.59
N SER A 151 12.46 14.74 -33.23
CA SER A 151 13.62 15.28 -32.51
C SER A 151 13.28 16.54 -31.70
N GLN A 152 12.37 17.39 -32.19
CA GLN A 152 12.00 18.61 -31.46
C GLN A 152 11.11 18.30 -30.27
N GLU A 153 10.16 17.39 -30.44
CA GLU A 153 9.28 16.88 -29.39
C GLU A 153 10.08 16.21 -28.28
N CYS A 154 11.14 15.47 -28.62
CA CYS A 154 12.09 14.92 -27.65
C CYS A 154 12.81 16.03 -26.87
N LYS A 155 13.29 17.09 -27.56
CA LYS A 155 13.93 18.24 -26.90
C LYS A 155 12.96 18.99 -26.00
N GLU A 156 11.70 19.15 -26.40
CA GLU A 156 10.64 19.74 -25.60
C GLU A 156 10.30 18.89 -24.38
N PHE A 157 10.20 17.58 -24.54
CA PHE A 157 10.02 16.65 -23.41
C PHE A 157 11.14 16.80 -22.38
N ILE A 158 12.40 16.75 -22.84
CA ILE A 158 13.56 16.94 -21.98
C ILE A 158 13.51 18.31 -21.31
N LYS A 159 13.22 19.38 -22.08
CA LYS A 159 13.06 20.75 -21.57
C LYS A 159 12.03 20.81 -20.44
N ASN A 160 10.86 20.19 -20.63
CA ASN A 160 9.73 20.31 -19.72
C ASN A 160 9.83 19.41 -18.50
N HIS A 161 10.47 18.24 -18.62
CA HIS A 161 10.48 17.21 -17.56
C HIS A 161 11.83 17.01 -16.87
N LEU A 162 12.94 17.33 -17.55
CA LEU A 162 14.30 17.15 -17.02
C LEU A 162 15.05 18.48 -16.82
N ASN A 163 14.58 19.55 -17.46
CA ASN A 163 15.30 20.82 -17.59
C ASN A 163 14.56 22.02 -16.99
N SER A 164 13.24 21.90 -16.76
CA SER A 164 12.40 22.98 -16.26
C SER A 164 12.78 23.30 -14.82
N SER A 165 12.53 24.55 -14.43
CA SER A 165 12.94 25.25 -13.20
C SER A 165 12.56 24.60 -11.86
N HIS A 166 12.10 23.35 -11.83
CA HIS A 166 11.94 22.52 -10.63
C HIS A 166 13.27 22.17 -9.95
N LEU A 167 14.41 22.39 -10.62
CA LEU A 167 15.75 22.04 -10.12
C LEU A 167 16.22 22.83 -8.89
N HIS A 168 15.58 23.96 -8.55
CA HIS A 168 15.86 24.74 -7.32
C HIS A 168 14.75 24.66 -6.26
N ASN A 169 13.62 24.03 -6.59
CA ASN A 169 12.49 23.87 -5.68
C ASN A 169 12.51 22.46 -5.10
N LYS A 170 11.97 22.30 -3.89
CA LYS A 170 11.78 20.99 -3.30
C LYS A 170 10.90 20.10 -4.20
N ILE A 171 11.26 18.82 -4.30
CA ILE A 171 10.54 17.79 -5.05
C ILE A 171 9.15 17.63 -4.43
N GLN A 172 8.11 17.80 -5.24
CA GLN A 172 6.72 17.60 -4.82
C GLN A 172 6.44 16.12 -4.58
N ILE A 173 5.73 15.82 -3.50
CA ILE A 173 5.29 14.46 -3.17
C ILE A 173 3.88 14.27 -3.70
N ASP A 174 3.65 13.20 -4.46
CA ASP A 174 2.38 12.88 -5.10
C ASP A 174 2.05 11.37 -5.04
N LYS A 175 0.94 10.99 -5.67
CA LYS A 175 0.44 9.61 -5.73
C LYS A 175 1.38 8.61 -6.44
N ASN A 176 2.39 9.09 -7.15
CA ASN A 176 3.29 8.28 -7.98
C ASN A 176 4.69 8.15 -7.38
N ASN A 177 5.05 8.92 -6.35
CA ASN A 177 6.42 8.88 -5.80
C ASN A 177 6.48 8.69 -4.27
N PHE A 178 5.34 8.67 -3.57
CA PHE A 178 5.33 8.59 -2.11
C PHE A 178 5.95 7.29 -1.58
N PHE A 179 5.69 6.15 -2.24
CA PHE A 179 6.32 4.88 -1.85
C PHE A 179 7.82 4.89 -2.16
N THR A 180 8.21 5.47 -3.29
CA THR A 180 9.61 5.67 -3.65
C THR A 180 10.36 6.51 -2.62
N ILE A 181 9.74 7.58 -2.12
CA ILE A 181 10.33 8.45 -1.10
C ILE A 181 10.41 7.72 0.25
N TYR A 182 9.39 6.95 0.60
CA TYR A 182 9.42 6.10 1.80
C TYR A 182 10.61 5.14 1.80
N GLN A 183 10.87 4.45 0.69
CA GLN A 183 12.02 3.53 0.59
C GLN A 183 13.36 4.24 0.80
N LYS A 184 13.52 5.47 0.28
CA LYS A 184 14.72 6.28 0.52
C LYS A 184 14.81 6.74 1.97
N TRP A 185 13.69 7.14 2.58
CA TRP A 185 13.63 7.51 4.00
C TRP A 185 13.99 6.31 4.89
N PHE A 186 13.54 5.11 4.52
CA PHE A 186 13.83 3.86 5.22
C PHE A 186 15.33 3.56 5.28
N GLU A 187 16.07 3.89 4.23
CA GLU A 187 17.51 3.63 4.16
C GLU A 187 18.33 4.77 4.79
N ILE A 188 17.87 6.02 4.69
CA ILE A 188 18.64 7.20 5.10
C ILE A 188 18.31 7.65 6.53
N VAL A 189 17.01 7.75 6.88
CA VAL A 189 16.55 8.37 8.12
C VAL A 189 16.25 7.34 9.19
N LYS A 190 15.54 6.26 8.84
CA LYS A 190 15.15 5.22 9.82
C LYS A 190 16.32 4.68 10.66
N PRO A 191 17.53 4.43 10.12
CA PRO A 191 18.65 3.93 10.93
C PRO A 191 19.15 4.91 12.00
N THR A 192 18.84 6.20 11.85
CA THR A 192 19.25 7.23 12.82
C THR A 192 18.20 7.47 13.91
N ILE A 193 17.01 6.87 13.81
CA ILE A 193 15.98 6.97 14.85
C ILE A 193 16.40 6.12 16.05
N LYS A 194 16.44 6.72 17.25
CA LYS A 194 16.94 6.09 18.48
C LYS A 194 15.87 5.17 19.11
N ILE A 195 15.51 4.11 18.40
CA ILE A 195 14.57 3.08 18.84
C ILE A 195 15.07 1.68 18.49
N ASP A 196 14.76 0.70 19.34
CA ASP A 196 14.90 -0.71 19.00
C ASP A 196 13.73 -1.13 18.09
N TRP A 197 14.01 -1.31 16.81
CA TRP A 197 13.01 -1.65 15.80
C TRP A 197 12.38 -3.03 16.00
N GLU A 198 13.11 -4.00 16.58
CA GLU A 198 12.56 -5.33 16.85
C GLU A 198 11.55 -5.27 18.00
N LEU A 199 11.89 -4.57 19.08
CA LEU A 199 10.96 -4.32 20.19
C LEU A 199 9.77 -3.47 19.76
N ALA A 200 10.00 -2.41 18.96
CA ALA A 200 8.94 -1.57 18.43
C ALA A 200 7.94 -2.39 17.60
N LYS A 201 8.44 -3.25 16.70
CA LYS A 201 7.61 -4.11 15.85
C LYS A 201 6.80 -5.12 16.67
N ALA A 202 7.35 -5.65 17.76
CA ALA A 202 6.63 -6.53 18.68
C ALA A 202 5.45 -5.83 19.38
N GLU A 203 5.57 -4.54 19.66
CA GLU A 203 4.50 -3.70 20.24
C GLU A 203 3.58 -3.04 19.18
N GLY A 204 3.66 -3.51 17.93
CA GLY A 204 2.85 -3.02 16.82
C GLY A 204 3.16 -1.58 16.39
N ILE A 205 4.36 -1.07 16.72
CA ILE A 205 4.86 0.22 16.25
C ILE A 205 5.61 -0.03 14.94
N LEU A 206 5.17 0.61 13.86
CA LEU A 206 5.74 0.42 12.53
C LEU A 206 6.60 1.62 12.13
N ASP A 207 7.64 1.37 11.35
CA ASP A 207 8.46 2.42 10.75
C ASP A 207 7.67 3.30 9.78
N ALA A 208 6.64 2.75 9.13
CA ALA A 208 5.67 3.53 8.36
C ALA A 208 4.95 4.61 9.20
N ASP A 209 4.78 4.42 10.52
CA ASP A 209 4.16 5.42 11.39
C ASP A 209 5.07 6.64 11.60
N TYR A 210 6.38 6.42 11.67
CA TYR A 210 7.39 7.49 11.75
C TYR A 210 7.51 8.23 10.42
N TYR A 211 7.54 7.50 9.31
CA TYR A 211 7.52 8.12 8.00
C TYR A 211 6.27 8.98 7.79
N LEU A 212 5.10 8.51 8.22
CA LEU A 212 3.86 9.27 8.11
C LEU A 212 3.90 10.54 8.97
N ALA A 213 4.43 10.45 10.20
CA ALA A 213 4.64 11.60 11.06
C ALA A 213 5.52 12.66 10.39
N ASP A 214 6.62 12.24 9.77
CA ASP A 214 7.53 13.10 9.02
C ASP A 214 6.89 13.71 7.77
N LEU A 215 6.22 12.87 6.97
CA LEU A 215 5.61 13.22 5.69
C LEU A 215 4.49 14.25 5.88
N LEU A 216 3.67 14.06 6.90
CA LEU A 216 2.55 14.94 7.23
C LEU A 216 2.98 16.02 8.23
N SER A 217 4.19 16.55 8.10
CA SER A 217 4.66 17.66 8.92
C SER A 217 4.73 18.97 8.14
N ASP A 218 4.28 20.04 8.78
CA ASP A 218 4.62 21.41 8.39
C ASP A 218 5.84 21.86 9.20
N GLY A 219 6.95 22.07 8.50
CA GLY A 219 8.27 22.18 9.13
C GLY A 219 8.59 20.92 9.94
N ASP A 220 8.81 21.10 11.24
CA ASP A 220 9.19 20.01 12.15
C ASP A 220 8.04 19.57 13.06
N LYS A 221 6.79 19.79 12.65
CA LYS A 221 5.60 19.40 13.43
C LYS A 221 4.59 18.67 12.58
N THR A 222 4.20 17.47 13.02
CA THR A 222 3.13 16.71 12.37
C THR A 222 1.79 17.42 12.48
N ILE A 223 1.07 17.54 11.37
CA ILE A 223 -0.21 18.25 11.26
C ILE A 223 -1.40 17.42 11.78
N ILE A 224 -1.29 16.09 11.80
CA ILE A 224 -2.32 15.19 12.36
C ILE A 224 -1.89 14.77 13.77
N GLU A 225 -2.26 15.58 14.77
CA GLU A 225 -1.84 15.34 16.17
C GLU A 225 -2.46 14.08 16.79
N LYS A 226 -3.53 13.52 16.21
CA LYS A 226 -4.20 12.30 16.71
C LYS A 226 -3.41 11.01 16.44
N LEU A 227 -2.39 11.07 15.58
CA LEU A 227 -1.52 9.92 15.29
C LEU A 227 -0.78 9.44 16.55
N ARG A 228 -0.49 8.14 16.60
CA ARG A 228 0.30 7.49 17.66
C ARG A 228 1.73 8.02 17.69
N THR A 229 2.31 8.26 16.52
CA THR A 229 3.65 8.82 16.36
C THR A 229 3.54 10.20 15.73
N ILE A 230 4.11 11.21 16.36
CA ILE A 230 4.19 12.57 15.82
C ILE A 230 5.62 13.11 15.91
N LEU A 231 6.06 13.85 14.91
CA LEU A 231 7.30 14.62 14.93
C LEU A 231 7.04 15.94 15.68
N LYS A 232 7.93 16.27 16.61
CA LYS A 232 7.86 17.50 17.40
C LYS A 232 9.24 18.12 17.53
N SER A 233 9.56 19.00 16.60
CA SER A 233 10.84 19.69 16.48
C SER A 233 11.98 18.66 16.34
N SER A 234 12.71 18.36 17.40
CA SER A 234 13.93 17.55 17.39
C SER A 234 13.75 16.07 17.74
N HIS A 235 12.53 15.60 17.98
CA HIS A 235 12.25 14.23 18.39
C HIS A 235 10.84 13.82 17.97
N TYR A 236 10.58 12.52 17.99
CA TYR A 236 9.24 11.97 17.90
C TYR A 236 8.62 11.84 19.30
N GLU A 237 7.33 12.10 19.41
CA GLU A 237 6.51 11.73 20.55
C GLU A 237 5.67 10.50 20.16
N LEU A 238 5.91 9.39 20.87
CA LEU A 238 5.09 8.18 20.80
C LEU A 238 4.04 8.25 21.90
N LYS A 239 2.78 8.35 21.50
CA LYS A 239 1.62 8.27 22.38
C LYS A 239 1.21 6.82 22.56
N TRP A 240 0.84 6.46 23.77
CA TRP A 240 0.23 5.16 24.03
C TRP A 240 -0.92 5.29 25.01
N GLY A 241 -2.03 4.63 24.65
CA GLY A 241 -3.16 4.39 25.53
C GLY A 241 -2.82 3.31 26.58
N SER A 242 -3.65 3.23 27.60
CA SER A 242 -3.54 2.23 28.66
C SER A 242 -3.45 0.82 28.08
N ASN A 243 -2.40 0.09 28.48
CA ASN A 243 -2.00 -1.30 28.19
C ASN A 243 -1.04 -1.40 26.99
N THR A 244 0.27 -1.58 27.19
CA THR A 244 0.89 -2.74 27.89
C THR A 244 1.96 -2.40 28.94
N LEU A 245 2.29 -1.12 29.17
CA LEU A 245 3.40 -0.72 30.07
C LEU A 245 3.02 0.11 31.31
N ASN A 246 1.75 0.50 31.49
CA ASN A 246 1.28 1.16 32.71
C ASN A 246 0.00 0.48 33.23
N LYS A 247 0.12 -0.31 34.30
CA LYS A 247 -1.00 -0.92 35.05
C LYS A 247 -1.94 0.11 35.75
N LEU A 248 -1.78 1.40 35.43
CA LEU A 248 -2.43 2.53 36.10
C LEU A 248 -3.35 3.34 35.18
N GLY A 249 -3.54 2.95 33.91
CA GLY A 249 -4.48 3.64 33.02
C GLY A 249 -4.05 5.05 32.57
N LEU A 250 -2.79 5.43 32.81
CA LEU A 250 -2.27 6.76 32.45
C LEU A 250 -1.73 6.76 31.02
N GLU A 251 -2.21 7.72 30.21
CA GLU A 251 -1.63 8.07 28.92
C GLU A 251 -0.16 8.45 29.10
N GLY A 252 0.73 7.81 28.33
CA GLY A 252 2.16 8.08 28.39
C GLY A 252 2.68 8.58 27.04
N ILE A 253 3.72 9.41 27.11
CA ILE A 253 4.48 9.89 25.96
C ILE A 253 5.92 9.45 26.12
N THR A 254 6.45 8.70 25.16
CA THR A 254 7.89 8.54 25.03
C THR A 254 8.46 9.41 23.95
N LYS A 255 9.58 10.04 24.28
CA LYS A 255 10.37 10.81 23.35
C LYS A 255 11.41 9.93 22.70
N VAL A 256 11.35 9.82 21.38
CA VAL A 256 12.32 9.10 20.57
C VAL A 256 13.13 10.10 19.78
N GLY A 257 14.40 10.26 20.14
CA GLY A 257 15.32 11.17 19.46
C GLY A 257 15.99 10.55 18.24
N PHE A 258 17.00 11.25 17.73
CA PHE A 258 17.88 10.78 16.67
C PHE A 258 19.29 10.55 17.21
N THR A 259 19.99 9.52 16.74
CA THR A 259 21.35 9.17 17.14
C THR A 259 22.39 10.12 16.54
N ASP A 260 22.07 10.77 15.43
CA ASP A 260 22.91 11.69 14.66
C ASP A 260 22.56 13.18 14.91
N GLY A 261 21.77 13.48 15.95
CA GLY A 261 21.30 14.85 16.19
C GLY A 261 20.36 15.39 15.11
N GLN A 262 19.64 14.51 14.40
CA GLN A 262 18.64 14.83 13.36
C GLN A 262 19.27 15.33 12.05
N GLN A 263 20.54 15.02 11.80
CA GLN A 263 21.23 15.47 10.59
C GLN A 263 20.63 14.82 9.32
N ALA A 264 20.57 13.48 9.27
CA ALA A 264 20.06 12.75 8.12
C ALA A 264 18.60 13.12 7.80
N HIS A 265 17.78 13.29 8.85
CA HIS A 265 16.40 13.74 8.73
C HIS A 265 16.30 15.12 8.06
N LYS A 266 17.05 16.12 8.54
CA LYS A 266 17.05 17.48 7.97
C LYS A 266 17.56 17.50 6.54
N GLU A 267 18.65 16.77 6.26
CA GLU A 267 19.23 16.68 4.92
C GLU A 267 18.27 16.03 3.93
N PHE A 268 17.60 14.94 4.34
CA PHE A 268 16.60 14.24 3.55
C PHE A 268 15.40 15.14 3.23
N TRP A 269 14.76 15.72 4.24
CA TRP A 269 13.53 16.52 4.07
C TRP A 269 13.78 17.91 3.48
N ARG A 270 15.03 18.36 3.38
CA ARG A 270 15.39 19.59 2.63
C ARG A 270 15.17 19.43 1.13
N ILE A 271 15.08 18.21 0.62
CA ILE A 271 14.92 17.89 -0.81
C ILE A 271 13.45 17.80 -1.21
N TYR A 272 12.54 17.48 -0.29
CA TYR A 272 11.13 17.22 -0.59
C TYR A 272 10.20 18.25 0.03
N GLU A 273 9.11 18.57 -0.67
CA GLU A 273 8.08 19.47 -0.18
C GLU A 273 7.11 18.69 0.70
N ARG A 274 7.05 19.06 1.99
CA ARG A 274 6.15 18.48 2.97
C ARG A 274 5.44 19.59 3.76
N PRO A 275 4.15 19.40 4.11
CA PRO A 275 3.34 18.23 3.79
C PRO A 275 2.95 18.21 2.30
N PRO A 276 2.63 17.03 1.71
CA PRO A 276 2.12 16.95 0.34
C PRO A 276 0.86 17.82 0.15
N LYS A 277 0.48 18.12 -1.10
CA LYS A 277 -0.82 18.77 -1.35
C LYS A 277 -1.96 17.94 -0.77
N LEU A 278 -3.02 18.60 -0.29
CA LEU A 278 -4.14 17.94 0.40
C LEU A 278 -4.74 16.77 -0.40
N GLU A 279 -4.90 16.94 -1.72
CA GLU A 279 -5.39 15.89 -2.62
C GLU A 279 -4.50 14.62 -2.61
N PHE A 280 -3.19 14.78 -2.45
CA PHE A 280 -2.25 13.66 -2.34
C PHE A 280 -2.14 13.13 -0.92
N GLN A 281 -2.31 13.96 0.12
CA GLN A 281 -2.37 13.48 1.50
C GLN A 281 -3.49 12.44 1.66
N VAL A 282 -4.69 12.73 1.14
CA VAL A 282 -5.84 11.82 1.19
C VAL A 282 -5.52 10.49 0.50
N PHE A 283 -4.96 10.53 -0.70
CA PHE A 283 -4.55 9.32 -1.42
C PHE A 283 -3.47 8.51 -0.68
N ILE A 284 -2.45 9.17 -0.13
CA ILE A 284 -1.35 8.50 0.58
C ILE A 284 -1.87 7.83 1.86
N LEU A 285 -2.77 8.50 2.58
CA LEU A 285 -3.42 7.95 3.77
C LEU A 285 -4.28 6.72 3.44
N GLU A 286 -5.01 6.75 2.32
CA GLU A 286 -5.77 5.60 1.81
C GLU A 286 -4.87 4.42 1.48
N ARG A 287 -3.71 4.72 0.87
CA ARG A 287 -2.71 3.77 0.42
C ARG A 287 -1.60 3.55 1.44
N ARG A 288 -1.86 3.80 2.73
CA ARG A 288 -0.93 3.51 3.84
C ARG A 288 -0.46 2.05 3.79
N ASP A 289 -1.31 1.14 3.30
CA ASP A 289 -0.97 -0.27 3.09
C ASP A 289 0.28 -0.46 2.23
N LEU A 290 0.52 0.42 1.24
CA LEU A 290 1.72 0.36 0.39
C LEU A 290 3.01 0.67 1.16
N LEU A 291 2.94 1.43 2.26
CA LEU A 291 4.09 1.76 3.10
C LEU A 291 4.44 0.62 4.06
N VAL A 292 3.51 -0.29 4.34
CA VAL A 292 3.74 -1.39 5.28
C VAL A 292 4.53 -2.50 4.57
N PRO A 293 5.60 -3.05 5.17
CA PRO A 293 6.33 -4.20 4.63
C PRO A 293 5.40 -5.38 4.29
N SER A 294 5.69 -6.10 3.21
CA SER A 294 4.85 -7.22 2.73
C SER A 294 4.70 -8.31 3.79
N ASP A 295 5.74 -8.61 4.57
CA ASP A 295 5.72 -9.58 5.67
C ASP A 295 4.77 -9.17 6.82
N VAL A 296 4.53 -7.87 7.01
CA VAL A 296 3.56 -7.36 7.99
C VAL A 296 2.15 -7.39 7.41
N ARG A 297 1.97 -7.06 6.13
CA ARG A 297 0.69 -7.19 5.42
C ARG A 297 0.19 -8.64 5.37
N GLU A 298 1.07 -9.58 5.00
CA GLU A 298 0.77 -11.02 4.95
C GLU A 298 0.49 -11.64 6.33
N ARG A 299 1.02 -11.04 7.40
CA ARG A 299 0.74 -11.43 8.79
C ARG A 299 -0.59 -10.88 9.30
N LYS A 300 -0.90 -9.62 8.98
CA LYS A 300 -2.21 -9.02 9.29
C LYS A 300 -3.34 -9.61 8.44
N GLY A 301 -3.02 -10.20 7.28
CA GLY A 301 -3.98 -10.88 6.41
C GLY A 301 -4.99 -9.92 5.74
N ALA A 302 -4.80 -8.61 5.85
CA ALA A 302 -5.70 -7.60 5.32
C ALA A 302 -5.34 -7.27 3.86
N TYR A 303 -6.32 -7.37 2.96
CA TYR A 303 -6.18 -6.95 1.56
C TYR A 303 -6.93 -5.64 1.33
N PHE A 304 -6.30 -4.72 0.60
CA PHE A 304 -6.96 -3.49 0.17
C PHE A 304 -8.05 -3.85 -0.85
N THR A 305 -9.31 -3.45 -0.59
CA THR A 305 -10.42 -3.66 -1.54
C THR A 305 -10.38 -2.58 -2.62
N PRO A 306 -10.12 -2.93 -3.89
CA PRO A 306 -10.12 -1.99 -5.00
C PRO A 306 -11.47 -1.30 -5.19
N LYS A 307 -11.44 -0.04 -5.63
CA LYS A 307 -12.63 0.79 -5.85
C LYS A 307 -13.70 0.12 -6.71
N ILE A 308 -13.30 -0.55 -7.79
CA ILE A 308 -14.24 -1.27 -8.68
C ILE A 308 -15.04 -2.34 -7.93
N TRP A 309 -14.41 -3.05 -6.99
CA TRP A 309 -15.09 -4.07 -6.19
C TRP A 309 -15.96 -3.46 -5.09
N VAL A 310 -15.55 -2.32 -4.52
CA VAL A 310 -16.39 -1.54 -3.58
C VAL A 310 -17.67 -1.05 -4.26
N GLU A 311 -17.57 -0.46 -5.45
CA GLU A 311 -18.74 0.01 -6.20
C GLU A 311 -19.66 -1.16 -6.57
N LYS A 312 -19.08 -2.30 -6.98
CA LYS A 312 -19.83 -3.50 -7.32
C LYS A 312 -20.52 -4.14 -6.10
N SER A 313 -19.90 -4.15 -4.93
CA SER A 313 -20.56 -4.65 -3.71
C SER A 313 -21.71 -3.78 -3.25
N GLN A 314 -21.60 -2.45 -3.40
CA GLN A 314 -22.71 -1.54 -3.10
C GLN A 314 -23.88 -1.68 -4.09
N GLU A 315 -23.59 -1.92 -5.38
CA GLU A 315 -24.62 -2.31 -6.37
C GLU A 315 -25.38 -3.57 -5.93
N TYR A 316 -24.66 -4.58 -5.44
CA TYR A 316 -25.27 -5.84 -4.97
C TYR A 316 -26.04 -5.67 -3.65
N LEU A 317 -25.60 -4.78 -2.75
CA LEU A 317 -26.38 -4.40 -1.58
C LEU A 317 -27.72 -3.77 -1.98
N ALA A 318 -27.70 -2.85 -2.94
CA ALA A 318 -28.92 -2.22 -3.47
C ALA A 318 -29.86 -3.23 -4.16
N ARG A 319 -29.31 -4.24 -4.85
CA ARG A 319 -30.10 -5.34 -5.42
C ARG A 319 -30.76 -6.22 -4.36
N ALA A 320 -30.04 -6.52 -3.27
CA ALA A 320 -30.51 -7.40 -2.22
C ALA A 320 -31.54 -6.72 -1.30
N LEU A 321 -31.33 -5.44 -0.98
CA LEU A 321 -32.05 -4.73 0.08
C LEU A 321 -32.90 -3.55 -0.41
N GLY A 322 -32.82 -3.21 -1.70
CA GLY A 322 -33.50 -2.05 -2.30
C GLY A 322 -32.57 -0.87 -2.54
N GLN A 323 -32.94 0.02 -3.46
CA GLN A 323 -32.11 1.17 -3.87
C GLN A 323 -31.84 2.14 -2.70
N ASP A 324 -32.81 2.31 -1.81
CA ASP A 324 -32.75 3.24 -0.69
C ASP A 324 -32.25 2.59 0.61
N TYR A 325 -31.55 1.45 0.53
CA TYR A 325 -31.10 0.70 1.72
C TYR A 325 -30.27 1.54 2.71
N GLN A 326 -29.58 2.60 2.25
CA GLN A 326 -28.82 3.52 3.12
C GLN A 326 -29.70 4.38 4.04
N GLU A 327 -31.00 4.51 3.75
CA GLU A 327 -31.97 5.17 4.62
C GLU A 327 -32.44 4.22 5.73
N ASP A 328 -32.74 2.97 5.35
CA ASP A 328 -33.38 1.98 6.23
C ASP A 328 -32.41 1.16 7.08
N TYR A 329 -31.14 1.07 6.67
CA TYR A 329 -30.14 0.22 7.31
C TYR A 329 -28.99 1.02 7.90
N ILE A 330 -28.47 0.50 9.00
CA ILE A 330 -27.19 0.90 9.61
C ILE A 330 -26.09 0.02 9.02
N ILE A 331 -24.97 0.59 8.65
CA ILE A 331 -23.83 -0.12 8.05
C ILE A 331 -22.65 0.00 9.00
N TRP A 332 -22.10 -1.14 9.40
CA TRP A 332 -20.88 -1.20 10.19
C TRP A 332 -19.81 -2.00 9.46
N ASP A 333 -18.71 -1.32 9.12
CA ASP A 333 -17.47 -1.96 8.71
C ASP A 333 -16.61 -2.23 9.94
N CYS A 334 -16.62 -3.48 10.40
CA CYS A 334 -15.96 -3.87 11.65
C CYS A 334 -14.47 -4.27 11.49
N ALA A 335 -13.94 -4.21 10.27
CA ALA A 335 -12.51 -4.40 9.97
C ALA A 335 -12.04 -3.36 8.92
N GLY A 336 -12.42 -2.10 9.13
CA GLY A 336 -12.45 -1.12 8.04
C GLY A 336 -11.12 -0.59 7.56
N GLY A 337 -10.02 -0.79 8.31
CA GLY A 337 -8.71 -0.26 7.94
C GLY A 337 -8.78 1.23 7.59
N THR A 338 -8.39 1.58 6.35
CA THR A 338 -8.45 2.94 5.80
C THR A 338 -9.83 3.34 5.21
N GLY A 339 -10.89 2.59 5.54
CA GLY A 339 -12.30 2.94 5.28
C GLY A 339 -12.76 2.80 3.84
N ASN A 340 -12.12 1.94 3.05
CA ASN A 340 -12.38 1.83 1.62
C ASN A 340 -13.80 1.35 1.29
N LEU A 341 -14.35 0.40 2.05
CA LEU A 341 -15.69 -0.15 1.79
C LEU A 341 -16.80 0.91 1.92
N LEU A 342 -16.62 1.87 2.83
CA LEU A 342 -17.62 2.90 3.11
C LEU A 342 -17.58 4.08 2.12
N ARG A 343 -16.66 4.08 1.15
CA ARG A 343 -16.56 5.13 0.13
C ARG A 343 -17.76 5.09 -0.83
N GLY A 344 -18.32 6.25 -1.14
CA GLY A 344 -19.49 6.35 -2.01
C GLY A 344 -20.83 6.24 -1.26
N LEU A 345 -20.82 5.78 -0.01
CA LEU A 345 -21.99 5.84 0.86
C LEU A 345 -22.21 7.29 1.32
N TRP A 346 -23.48 7.71 1.40
CA TRP A 346 -23.85 9.10 1.58
C TRP A 346 -24.46 9.39 2.96
N ASN A 347 -25.15 8.41 3.57
CA ASN A 347 -25.84 8.62 4.85
C ASN A 347 -24.92 8.45 6.05
N LYS A 348 -24.09 9.47 6.32
CA LYS A 348 -23.09 9.45 7.40
C LYS A 348 -23.64 9.11 8.79
N ALA A 349 -24.93 9.34 9.06
CA ALA A 349 -25.54 9.03 10.36
C ALA A 349 -25.70 7.52 10.59
N ASN A 350 -25.73 6.73 9.52
CA ASN A 350 -25.93 5.29 9.57
C ASN A 350 -24.62 4.51 9.40
N LEU A 351 -23.45 5.17 9.32
CA LEU A 351 -22.17 4.52 9.03
C LEU A 351 -21.26 4.44 10.26
N TYR A 352 -20.87 3.23 10.62
CA TYR A 352 -19.89 2.94 11.66
C TYR A 352 -18.64 2.31 11.06
N LEU A 353 -17.48 2.68 11.58
CA LEU A 353 -16.21 2.07 11.21
C LEU A 353 -15.42 1.72 12.46
N SER A 354 -14.96 0.48 12.52
CA SER A 354 -13.97 0.08 13.51
C SER A 354 -12.80 -0.66 12.89
N THR A 355 -11.62 -0.49 13.50
CA THR A 355 -10.39 -1.16 13.08
C THR A 355 -9.48 -1.37 14.29
N LEU A 356 -8.56 -2.33 14.16
CA LEU A 356 -7.60 -2.67 15.21
C LEU A 356 -6.51 -1.60 15.37
N ASP A 357 -6.12 -0.94 14.27
CA ASP A 357 -4.99 -0.02 14.22
C ASP A 357 -5.40 1.40 14.66
N HIS A 358 -4.76 1.93 15.70
CA HIS A 358 -5.04 3.27 16.22
C HIS A 358 -4.78 4.37 15.18
N ASN A 359 -3.73 4.23 14.37
CA ASN A 359 -3.41 5.24 13.36
C ASN A 359 -4.46 5.25 12.27
N ASP A 360 -4.99 4.09 11.87
CA ASP A 360 -6.12 4.05 10.94
C ASP A 360 -7.33 4.80 11.52
N VAL A 361 -7.67 4.62 12.80
CA VAL A 361 -8.74 5.39 13.47
C VAL A 361 -8.45 6.90 13.45
N ALA A 362 -7.24 7.32 13.81
CA ALA A 362 -6.85 8.72 13.83
C ALA A 362 -6.93 9.36 12.43
N ILE A 363 -6.50 8.63 11.41
CA ILE A 363 -6.55 9.02 10.00
C ILE A 363 -8.00 9.18 9.54
N ILE A 364 -8.86 8.19 9.80
CA ILE A 364 -10.27 8.25 9.38
C ILE A 364 -11.01 9.38 10.09
N LYS A 365 -10.71 9.64 11.36
CA LYS A 365 -11.25 10.80 12.09
C LYS A 365 -10.81 12.13 11.48
N ASP A 366 -9.55 12.25 11.07
CA ASP A 366 -9.04 13.45 10.38
C ASP A 366 -9.70 13.63 9.00
N LEU A 367 -9.85 12.55 8.23
CA LEU A 367 -10.55 12.60 6.94
C LEU A 367 -12.04 12.94 7.10
N ALA A 368 -12.70 12.41 8.13
CA ALA A 368 -14.09 12.71 8.44
C ALA A 368 -14.29 14.18 8.85
N SER A 369 -13.40 14.73 9.70
CA SER A 369 -13.48 16.14 10.13
C SER A 369 -13.29 17.12 8.95
N LYS A 370 -12.50 16.73 7.95
CA LYS A 370 -12.30 17.45 6.69
C LYS A 370 -13.37 17.15 5.62
N ASN A 371 -14.40 16.37 5.96
CA ASN A 371 -15.51 15.98 5.06
C ASN A 371 -15.05 15.22 3.79
N HIS A 372 -13.88 14.59 3.83
CA HIS A 372 -13.38 13.71 2.76
C HIS A 372 -14.03 12.32 2.80
N LEU A 373 -14.39 11.85 3.99
CA LEU A 373 -15.23 10.67 4.18
C LEU A 373 -16.56 11.10 4.80
N LYS A 374 -17.67 10.56 4.28
CA LYS A 374 -19.01 10.80 4.82
C LYS A 374 -19.24 9.96 6.08
N LEU A 375 -18.43 10.22 7.10
CA LEU A 375 -18.48 9.57 8.41
C LEU A 375 -18.59 10.62 9.52
N LEU A 376 -19.20 10.24 10.64
CA LEU A 376 -19.16 11.04 11.86
C LEU A 376 -17.98 10.58 12.73
N GLU A 377 -17.23 11.53 13.29
CA GLU A 377 -16.01 11.23 14.05
C GLU A 377 -16.28 10.29 15.25
N ASN A 378 -17.43 10.45 15.90
CA ASN A 378 -17.87 9.64 17.04
C ASN A 378 -18.35 8.22 16.66
N GLN A 379 -18.42 7.90 15.37
CA GLN A 379 -18.77 6.56 14.85
C GLN A 379 -17.54 5.81 14.32
N VAL A 380 -16.35 6.39 14.50
CA VAL A 380 -15.06 5.80 14.14
C VAL A 380 -14.32 5.47 15.44
N PHE A 381 -14.00 4.19 15.66
CA PHE A 381 -13.46 3.75 16.95
C PHE A 381 -12.50 2.56 16.80
N GLN A 382 -11.56 2.44 17.74
CA GLN A 382 -10.64 1.31 17.80
C GLN A 382 -11.36 0.13 18.45
N PHE A 383 -11.35 -1.03 17.81
CA PHE A 383 -12.03 -2.22 18.31
C PHE A 383 -11.35 -3.48 17.79
N ASP A 384 -10.95 -4.37 18.70
CA ASP A 384 -10.54 -5.72 18.34
C ASP A 384 -11.78 -6.61 18.21
N PHE A 385 -12.26 -6.78 16.97
CA PHE A 385 -13.48 -7.53 16.71
C PHE A 385 -13.41 -9.01 17.11
N LEU A 386 -12.26 -9.58 17.43
CA LEU A 386 -12.17 -10.97 17.93
C LEU A 386 -11.90 -11.08 19.42
N ASN A 387 -11.73 -9.96 20.14
CA ASN A 387 -11.40 -9.98 21.58
C ASN A 387 -12.24 -9.03 22.43
N ASP A 388 -12.57 -7.84 21.91
CA ASP A 388 -13.25 -6.80 22.68
C ASP A 388 -14.75 -7.09 22.84
N ASP A 389 -15.33 -6.65 23.95
CA ASP A 389 -16.77 -6.75 24.25
C ASP A 389 -17.57 -5.64 23.54
N PHE A 390 -18.66 -6.01 22.86
CA PHE A 390 -19.57 -5.10 22.16
C PHE A 390 -20.23 -4.05 23.08
N TYR A 391 -20.29 -4.30 24.38
CA TYR A 391 -20.88 -3.39 25.36
C TYR A 391 -19.86 -2.66 26.23
N SER A 392 -18.58 -2.73 25.86
CA SER A 392 -17.52 -1.96 26.51
C SER A 392 -17.55 -0.49 26.12
N GLU A 393 -16.83 0.35 26.88
CA GLU A 393 -16.70 1.79 26.62
C GLU A 393 -16.03 2.12 25.27
N LYS A 394 -15.36 1.15 24.64
CA LYS A 394 -14.75 1.30 23.31
C LYS A 394 -15.80 1.46 22.20
N VAL A 395 -16.98 0.90 22.39
CA VAL A 395 -18.05 0.91 21.38
C VAL A 395 -18.94 2.14 21.57
N PRO A 396 -19.23 2.93 20.52
CA PRO A 396 -20.11 4.09 20.63
C PRO A 396 -21.47 3.72 21.23
N LYS A 397 -21.96 4.53 22.18
CA LYS A 397 -23.25 4.27 22.86
C LYS A 397 -24.40 4.07 21.87
N SER A 398 -24.43 4.84 20.78
CA SER A 398 -25.44 4.71 19.72
C SER A 398 -25.40 3.34 19.05
N LEU A 399 -24.21 2.78 18.80
CA LEU A 399 -24.08 1.42 18.27
C LEU A 399 -24.50 0.38 19.31
N GLN A 400 -24.11 0.54 20.58
CA GLN A 400 -24.56 -0.37 21.64
C GLN A 400 -26.09 -0.42 21.77
N GLU A 401 -26.78 0.71 21.62
CA GLU A 401 -28.24 0.78 21.61
C GLU A 401 -28.86 0.02 20.43
N ILE A 402 -28.24 0.08 19.25
CA ILE A 402 -28.64 -0.71 18.09
C ILE A 402 -28.46 -2.20 18.37
N LEU A 403 -27.33 -2.61 18.97
CA LEU A 403 -27.04 -4.02 19.26
C LEU A 403 -27.97 -4.63 20.32
N LYS A 404 -28.49 -3.82 21.26
CA LYS A 404 -29.42 -4.27 22.31
C LYS A 404 -30.87 -4.45 21.82
N ASP A 405 -31.24 -3.77 20.74
CA ASP A 405 -32.60 -3.76 20.21
C ASP A 405 -32.70 -4.75 19.04
N LYS A 406 -33.50 -5.81 19.21
CA LYS A 406 -33.64 -6.87 18.21
C LYS A 406 -34.19 -6.38 16.87
N GLU A 407 -35.05 -5.36 16.86
CA GLU A 407 -35.60 -4.85 15.60
C GLU A 407 -34.58 -3.94 14.88
N LYS A 408 -33.80 -3.17 15.64
CA LYS A 408 -32.69 -2.39 15.06
C LYS A 408 -31.54 -3.27 14.58
N LEU A 409 -31.24 -4.35 15.30
CA LEU A 409 -30.20 -5.31 14.92
C LEU A 409 -30.51 -5.98 13.57
N LYS A 410 -31.79 -6.25 13.26
CA LYS A 410 -32.22 -6.74 11.92
C LYS A 410 -31.95 -5.75 10.79
N LYS A 411 -31.78 -4.47 11.12
CA LYS A 411 -31.42 -3.40 10.19
C LYS A 411 -29.93 -3.09 10.20
N LEU A 412 -29.11 -3.87 10.90
CA LEU A 412 -27.66 -3.77 10.84
C LEU A 412 -27.11 -4.58 9.65
N ILE A 413 -26.29 -3.94 8.84
CA ILE A 413 -25.45 -4.56 7.82
C ILE A 413 -24.01 -4.57 8.36
N ILE A 414 -23.48 -5.77 8.61
CA ILE A 414 -22.04 -5.95 8.77
C ILE A 414 -21.42 -6.02 7.38
N TYR A 415 -20.73 -4.96 6.97
CA TYR A 415 -20.13 -4.81 5.65
C TYR A 415 -18.61 -4.92 5.75
N ILE A 416 -18.04 -6.08 5.42
CA ILE A 416 -16.68 -6.43 5.84
C ILE A 416 -15.82 -7.08 4.75
N ASN A 417 -14.53 -6.75 4.75
CA ASN A 417 -13.48 -7.54 4.11
C ASN A 417 -12.51 -8.03 5.21
N PRO A 418 -12.79 -9.17 5.87
CA PRO A 418 -12.04 -9.64 7.02
C PRO A 418 -10.64 -10.14 6.59
N PRO A 419 -9.69 -10.23 7.53
CA PRO A 419 -8.38 -10.78 7.22
C PRO A 419 -8.41 -12.28 6.85
N TYR A 420 -7.57 -12.68 5.90
CA TYR A 420 -7.54 -14.02 5.30
C TYR A 420 -6.42 -14.93 5.83
N ALA A 421 -5.79 -14.58 6.95
CA ALA A 421 -4.66 -15.36 7.45
C ALA A 421 -5.11 -16.76 7.94
N GLU A 422 -4.46 -17.80 7.43
CA GLU A 422 -4.62 -19.20 7.85
C GLU A 422 -3.48 -19.61 8.80
N ALA A 423 -3.80 -20.28 9.91
CA ALA A 423 -2.83 -20.74 10.92
C ALA A 423 -1.81 -21.74 10.33
N THR A 424 -2.25 -22.60 9.41
CA THR A 424 -1.46 -23.67 8.80
C THR A 424 -1.09 -23.33 7.36
N SER A 425 0.19 -23.09 7.06
CA SER A 425 0.65 -23.01 5.66
C SER A 425 0.95 -24.41 5.10
N ALA A 426 0.60 -24.64 3.83
CA ALA A 426 0.81 -25.91 3.11
C ALA A 426 2.30 -26.31 2.89
N LYS A 427 3.28 -25.50 3.35
CA LYS A 427 4.73 -25.83 3.31
C LYS A 427 5.20 -26.72 4.47
N THR A 428 4.26 -27.29 5.22
CA THR A 428 4.50 -28.08 6.43
C THR A 428 5.18 -29.45 6.22
N PRO A 429 5.26 -30.07 5.02
CA PRO A 429 6.08 -31.30 4.89
C PRO A 429 7.59 -31.05 4.86
N SER A 430 8.07 -29.82 4.64
CA SER A 430 9.49 -29.54 4.34
C SER A 430 10.23 -28.65 5.36
N GLY A 431 9.67 -28.42 6.55
CA GLY A 431 10.43 -27.93 7.73
C GLY A 431 11.02 -26.49 7.65
N THR A 432 10.64 -25.66 6.68
CA THR A 432 11.24 -24.31 6.48
C THR A 432 10.28 -23.13 6.70
N GLY A 433 9.00 -23.36 6.99
CA GLY A 433 8.02 -22.30 7.25
C GLY A 433 7.87 -21.98 8.74
N LYS A 434 8.06 -20.72 9.16
CA LYS A 434 7.60 -20.24 10.48
C LYS A 434 6.07 -20.28 10.50
N ASN A 435 5.47 -20.97 11.47
CA ASN A 435 4.01 -21.07 11.59
C ASN A 435 3.37 -19.68 11.80
N LYS A 436 2.17 -19.48 11.22
CA LYS A 436 1.29 -18.31 11.51
C LYS A 436 0.42 -18.54 12.75
N ASP A 437 0.72 -19.59 13.54
CA ASP A 437 -0.12 -20.14 14.62
C ASP A 437 -0.64 -19.09 15.61
N LEU A 438 0.14 -18.05 15.93
CA LEU A 438 -0.22 -17.09 16.98
C LEU A 438 -1.34 -16.11 16.58
N VAL A 439 -1.50 -15.78 15.29
CA VAL A 439 -2.47 -14.72 14.88
C VAL A 439 -3.89 -15.27 14.87
N ALA A 440 -4.09 -16.46 14.31
CA ALA A 440 -5.42 -17.07 14.23
C ALA A 440 -5.84 -17.80 15.53
N ARG A 441 -4.90 -18.32 16.33
CA ARG A 441 -5.24 -19.13 17.52
C ARG A 441 -5.21 -18.41 18.85
N GLY A 442 -4.78 -17.16 18.90
CA GLY A 442 -4.57 -16.41 20.14
C GLY A 442 -5.73 -15.54 20.62
N ASN A 443 -6.92 -15.61 20.00
CA ASN A 443 -8.04 -14.71 20.30
C ASN A 443 -9.23 -15.39 21.01
N LEU A 444 -10.08 -14.58 21.64
CA LEU A 444 -11.23 -15.02 22.43
C LEU A 444 -12.21 -15.87 21.61
N ILE A 445 -12.50 -15.48 20.37
CA ILE A 445 -13.45 -16.18 19.50
C ILE A 445 -12.95 -17.56 19.10
N CYS A 446 -11.64 -17.69 18.86
CA CYS A 446 -10.98 -18.97 18.59
C CYS A 446 -11.25 -19.98 19.71
N GLU A 447 -11.13 -19.56 20.97
CA GLU A 447 -11.37 -20.44 22.12
C GLU A 447 -12.87 -20.64 22.39
N LYS A 448 -13.66 -19.55 22.35
CA LYS A 448 -15.09 -19.57 22.68
C LYS A 448 -15.91 -20.47 21.75
N TYR A 449 -15.62 -20.45 20.44
CA TYR A 449 -16.37 -21.19 19.42
C TYR A 449 -15.55 -22.30 18.76
N LYS A 450 -14.56 -22.84 19.48
CA LYS A 450 -13.63 -23.86 18.99
C LYS A 450 -14.35 -25.10 18.43
N ASP A 451 -15.41 -25.54 19.09
CA ASP A 451 -16.15 -26.74 18.72
C ASP A 451 -17.05 -26.51 17.49
N GLU A 452 -17.68 -25.34 17.38
CA GLU A 452 -18.48 -24.93 16.23
C GLU A 452 -17.62 -24.67 14.99
N LEU A 453 -16.46 -24.04 15.17
CA LEU A 453 -15.52 -23.74 14.08
C LEU A 453 -14.73 -24.99 13.65
N HIS A 454 -14.34 -25.85 14.60
CA HIS A 454 -13.50 -27.03 14.36
C HIS A 454 -12.26 -26.69 13.50
N LYS A 455 -12.09 -27.30 12.32
CA LYS A 455 -10.96 -27.02 11.42
C LYS A 455 -11.05 -25.64 10.76
N ALA A 456 -12.25 -25.07 10.62
CA ALA A 456 -12.42 -23.70 10.12
C ALA A 456 -11.80 -22.68 11.09
N ASN A 457 -11.56 -23.06 12.36
CA ASN A 457 -10.95 -22.18 13.35
C ASN A 457 -9.52 -21.77 13.01
N ASN A 458 -8.87 -22.42 12.03
CA ASN A 458 -7.57 -21.98 11.54
C ASN A 458 -7.65 -20.74 10.64
N GLU A 459 -8.84 -20.27 10.28
CA GLU A 459 -9.07 -19.19 9.31
C GLU A 459 -9.70 -17.98 10.01
N LEU A 460 -9.02 -16.84 10.03
CA LEU A 460 -9.52 -15.65 10.72
C LEU A 460 -10.90 -15.20 10.23
N PHE A 461 -11.12 -15.17 8.92
CA PHE A 461 -12.43 -14.77 8.37
C PHE A 461 -13.58 -15.65 8.90
N ALA A 462 -13.32 -16.93 9.17
CA ALA A 462 -14.32 -17.86 9.70
C ALA A 462 -14.68 -17.52 11.15
N GLN A 463 -13.70 -17.09 11.95
CA GLN A 463 -13.92 -16.61 13.31
C GLN A 463 -14.75 -15.33 13.32
N PHE A 464 -14.47 -14.38 12.43
CA PHE A 464 -15.30 -13.18 12.24
C PHE A 464 -16.75 -13.57 11.91
N PHE A 465 -16.95 -14.47 10.94
CA PHE A 465 -18.29 -14.91 10.52
C PHE A 465 -19.03 -15.61 11.66
N MET A 466 -18.34 -16.46 12.43
CA MET A 466 -18.94 -17.14 13.58
C MET A 466 -19.34 -16.15 14.66
N ARG A 467 -18.50 -15.16 14.98
CA ARG A 467 -18.85 -14.12 15.96
C ARG A 467 -20.08 -13.32 15.50
N ILE A 468 -20.10 -12.86 14.24
CA ILE A 468 -21.24 -12.16 13.65
C ILE A 468 -22.50 -13.02 13.79
N TYR A 469 -22.45 -14.27 13.33
CA TYR A 469 -23.60 -15.17 13.32
C TYR A 469 -24.11 -15.53 14.73
N LYS A 470 -23.22 -15.70 15.71
CA LYS A 470 -23.57 -16.16 17.06
C LYS A 470 -23.90 -15.03 18.03
N GLU A 471 -23.34 -13.84 17.83
CA GLU A 471 -23.46 -12.72 18.77
C GLU A 471 -24.29 -11.56 18.19
N LEU A 472 -24.38 -11.42 16.85
CA LEU A 472 -25.17 -10.40 16.15
C LEU A 472 -26.32 -11.05 15.36
N ASP A 473 -27.01 -11.97 16.03
CA ASP A 473 -28.07 -12.81 15.47
C ASP A 473 -29.22 -11.99 14.85
N GLY A 474 -29.45 -12.17 13.54
CA GLY A 474 -30.50 -11.49 12.78
C GLY A 474 -30.02 -10.31 11.92
N CYS A 475 -28.73 -9.94 11.96
CA CYS A 475 -28.19 -8.91 11.07
C CYS A 475 -28.03 -9.40 9.61
N ILE A 476 -27.80 -8.48 8.68
CA ILE A 476 -27.32 -8.79 7.33
C ILE A 476 -25.79 -8.81 7.35
N MET A 477 -25.18 -9.89 6.86
CA MET A 477 -23.73 -9.99 6.69
C MET A 477 -23.39 -9.90 5.20
N ALA A 478 -22.71 -8.83 4.80
CA ALA A 478 -22.22 -8.60 3.45
C ALA A 478 -20.70 -8.64 3.44
N SER A 479 -20.10 -9.71 2.93
CA SER A 479 -18.68 -9.98 3.15
C SER A 479 -17.92 -10.37 1.89
N PHE A 480 -16.72 -9.79 1.75
CA PHE A 480 -15.66 -10.36 0.92
C PHE A 480 -15.00 -11.52 1.66
N SER A 481 -14.77 -12.66 1.03
CA SER A 481 -14.05 -13.79 1.65
C SER A 481 -13.60 -14.83 0.62
N THR A 482 -12.72 -15.75 1.04
CA THR A 482 -12.50 -16.97 0.25
C THR A 482 -13.76 -17.82 0.27
N LEU A 483 -13.97 -18.63 -0.75
CA LEU A 483 -15.13 -19.52 -0.84
C LEU A 483 -14.95 -20.85 -0.07
N LYS A 484 -13.87 -21.00 0.71
CA LYS A 484 -13.57 -22.25 1.44
C LYS A 484 -14.73 -22.65 2.37
N TYR A 485 -15.42 -21.70 2.99
CA TYR A 485 -16.53 -22.00 3.89
C TYR A 485 -17.74 -22.63 3.21
N LEU A 486 -17.90 -22.45 1.90
CA LEU A 486 -18.98 -23.05 1.13
C LEU A 486 -18.66 -24.47 0.67
N ASN A 487 -17.42 -24.71 0.21
CA ASN A 487 -17.09 -25.93 -0.54
C ASN A 487 -16.02 -26.83 0.11
N SER A 488 -15.23 -26.33 1.06
CA SER A 488 -14.12 -27.11 1.64
C SER A 488 -14.64 -28.16 2.63
N SER A 489 -13.95 -29.30 2.68
CA SER A 489 -14.18 -30.36 3.66
C SER A 489 -13.80 -29.92 5.09
N ASN A 490 -12.85 -29.00 5.24
CA ASN A 490 -12.46 -28.43 6.54
C ASN A 490 -13.57 -27.59 7.19
N PHE A 491 -14.56 -27.16 6.40
CA PHE A 491 -15.66 -26.32 6.84
C PHE A 491 -16.99 -27.07 7.02
N LYS A 492 -16.98 -28.42 7.02
CA LYS A 492 -18.20 -29.22 7.24
C LYS A 492 -18.91 -28.85 8.56
N LYS A 493 -18.16 -28.85 9.68
CA LYS A 493 -18.71 -28.50 11.01
C LYS A 493 -19.20 -27.06 11.06
N PHE A 494 -18.43 -26.13 10.49
CA PHE A 494 -18.84 -24.74 10.35
C PHE A 494 -20.21 -24.60 9.67
N ARG A 495 -20.44 -25.30 8.54
CA ARG A 495 -21.72 -25.29 7.81
C ARG A 495 -22.87 -26.00 8.52
N GLU A 496 -22.60 -26.83 9.54
CA GLU A 496 -23.66 -27.36 10.41
C GLU A 496 -24.23 -26.26 11.32
N VAL A 497 -23.41 -25.27 11.67
CA VAL A 497 -23.78 -24.15 12.55
C VAL A 497 -24.22 -22.93 11.75
N PHE A 498 -23.42 -22.48 10.80
CA PHE A 498 -23.69 -21.30 9.97
C PHE A 498 -24.78 -21.63 8.93
N LYS A 499 -26.03 -21.29 9.25
CA LYS A 499 -27.23 -21.56 8.43
C LYS A 499 -27.86 -20.28 7.87
N ALA A 500 -27.05 -19.24 7.69
CA ALA A 500 -27.51 -17.98 7.12
C ALA A 500 -28.07 -18.18 5.70
N LYS A 501 -29.12 -17.42 5.36
CA LYS A 501 -29.79 -17.46 4.06
C LYS A 501 -29.03 -16.59 3.06
N PHE A 502 -28.60 -17.19 1.95
CA PHE A 502 -27.99 -16.44 0.85
C PHE A 502 -29.03 -15.49 0.22
N LEU A 503 -28.63 -14.23 0.01
CA LEU A 503 -29.45 -13.24 -0.67
C LEU A 503 -28.95 -12.97 -2.09
N GLU A 504 -27.70 -12.50 -2.20
CA GLU A 504 -27.11 -12.03 -3.45
C GLU A 504 -25.58 -12.07 -3.37
N GLY A 505 -24.88 -12.01 -4.50
CA GLY A 505 -23.42 -11.87 -4.51
C GLY A 505 -22.73 -12.14 -5.84
N PHE A 506 -21.42 -11.92 -5.87
CA PHE A 506 -20.57 -12.15 -7.05
C PHE A 506 -19.20 -12.73 -6.66
N MET A 507 -18.46 -13.22 -7.66
CA MET A 507 -17.11 -13.76 -7.50
C MET A 507 -16.14 -13.05 -8.45
N VAL A 508 -14.90 -12.88 -8.00
CA VAL A 508 -13.81 -12.29 -8.80
C VAL A 508 -12.49 -13.04 -8.59
N PRO A 509 -11.55 -12.97 -9.54
CA PRO A 509 -10.18 -13.46 -9.35
C PRO A 509 -9.50 -12.73 -8.18
N ALA A 510 -8.80 -13.45 -7.29
CA ALA A 510 -8.16 -12.82 -6.14
C ALA A 510 -7.02 -11.87 -6.53
N ASP A 511 -6.32 -12.14 -7.63
CA ASP A 511 -5.26 -11.27 -8.19
C ASP A 511 -5.78 -9.94 -8.76
N SER A 512 -7.11 -9.74 -8.76
CA SER A 512 -7.71 -8.42 -8.99
C SER A 512 -7.72 -7.52 -7.75
N PHE A 513 -7.40 -8.06 -6.56
CA PHE A 513 -7.18 -7.28 -5.34
C PHE A 513 -5.70 -6.86 -5.25
N ASP A 514 -5.47 -5.64 -4.77
CA ASP A 514 -4.12 -5.11 -4.64
C ASP A 514 -3.26 -6.00 -3.72
N ASN A 515 -2.06 -6.34 -4.20
CA ASN A 515 -1.06 -7.16 -3.50
C ASN A 515 -1.45 -8.64 -3.28
N VAL A 516 -2.44 -9.17 -4.00
CA VAL A 516 -2.73 -10.61 -4.01
C VAL A 516 -2.08 -11.25 -5.24
N THR A 517 -1.21 -12.24 -5.03
CA THR A 517 -0.55 -13.00 -6.11
C THR A 517 -1.15 -14.38 -6.34
N GLY A 518 -2.07 -14.80 -5.48
CA GLY A 518 -2.70 -16.12 -5.55
C GLY A 518 -3.83 -16.21 -6.57
N GLN A 519 -3.92 -17.35 -7.26
CA GLN A 519 -5.01 -17.66 -8.18
C GLN A 519 -6.12 -18.45 -7.48
N PHE A 520 -7.00 -17.73 -6.77
CA PHE A 520 -8.20 -18.30 -6.17
C PHE A 520 -9.38 -17.32 -6.31
N PRO A 521 -10.64 -17.75 -6.16
CA PRO A 521 -11.77 -16.82 -6.19
C PRO A 521 -11.97 -16.14 -4.83
N ILE A 522 -12.25 -14.84 -4.85
CA ILE A 522 -12.83 -14.09 -3.74
C ILE A 522 -14.30 -13.84 -4.06
N GLY A 523 -15.19 -14.13 -3.12
CA GLY A 523 -16.62 -13.84 -3.25
C GLY A 523 -17.02 -12.65 -2.39
N PHE A 524 -17.82 -11.74 -2.94
CA PHE A 524 -18.65 -10.83 -2.16
C PHE A 524 -20.05 -11.42 -2.06
N LEU A 525 -20.42 -11.89 -0.87
CA LEU A 525 -21.68 -12.60 -0.65
C LEU A 525 -22.48 -11.93 0.48
N ILE A 526 -23.79 -11.80 0.26
CA ILE A 526 -24.74 -11.18 1.18
C ILE A 526 -25.60 -12.29 1.79
N TRP A 527 -25.65 -12.31 3.12
CA TRP A 527 -26.33 -13.31 3.92
C TRP A 527 -27.28 -12.64 4.90
N ASP A 528 -28.50 -13.16 5.01
CA ASP A 528 -29.39 -12.91 6.14
C ASP A 528 -29.07 -13.93 7.24
N THR A 529 -28.61 -13.44 8.39
CA THR A 529 -28.20 -14.30 9.51
C THR A 529 -29.37 -14.70 10.41
N THR A 530 -30.60 -14.27 10.11
CA THR A 530 -31.79 -14.69 10.85
C THR A 530 -31.90 -16.21 10.86
N PRO A 531 -32.02 -16.86 12.03
CA PRO A 531 -32.09 -18.30 12.13
C PRO A 531 -33.32 -18.82 11.39
N PRO A 532 -33.23 -19.97 10.70
CA PRO A 532 -34.41 -20.60 10.14
C PRO A 532 -35.44 -20.90 11.25
N PRO A 533 -36.74 -20.73 10.97
CA PRO A 533 -37.82 -20.95 11.93
C PRO A 533 -37.93 -22.40 12.41
#